data_AF-A0A3S1L884-F1
#
_entry.id   AF-A0A3S1L884-F1
#
_cell.length_a   1.000
_cell.length_b   1.000
_cell.length_c   1.000
_cell.angle_alpha   90.00
_cell.angle_beta   90.00
_cell.angle_gamma   90.00
#
_symmetry.space_group_name_H-M   'P 1'
#
loop_
_entity.id
_entity.type
_entity.pdbx_description
1 polymer ?
#
loop_
_entity_poly.entity_id
_entity_poly.type
_entity_poly.pdbx_seq_one_letter_code
_entity_poly.pdbx_strand_id
1 'polypeptide(L)'
;MTAPDEESIPENGLGYDDLMEDRDYLFRLINTIDWEAQLRAIKGVLGRNRAASQAVSKAIDDLQHESETYRGPHHEQIVDEWVDAVSSASYSEAANSMSAIGMIVPMLESIHSQAFYSLGELYAAKGMGPPAHKRWDRAVAHPQRWNCQVYFDADGTAGTDIIRGIRQISAATGLAPFLASDTADWIDAMLTYRNKMFHGGFEWSLEQRTRFARQIEARHWEHFFSAATTDEEPWIFYVRKEVIAEMPSRIEAILDSWGAFVKGLPFELVAINN
;
A
#
# COMPACT_ATOMS: atom_id res chain seq x y z
N MET A 1 0.62 20.41 69.26
CA MET A 1 -0.40 19.55 68.60
C MET A 1 -0.46 20.00 67.15
N THR A 2 0.41 19.43 66.34
CA THR A 2 0.56 19.71 64.91
C THR A 2 -0.32 18.74 64.14
N ALA A 3 -1.16 19.26 63.25
CA ALA A 3 -1.94 18.46 62.30
C ALA A 3 -0.97 17.71 61.35
N PRO A 4 -1.28 16.48 60.93
CA PRO A 4 -0.48 15.80 59.93
C PRO A 4 -0.79 16.38 58.54
N ASP A 5 0.28 16.57 57.77
CA ASP A 5 0.26 17.03 56.38
C ASP A 5 -0.58 16.09 55.49
N GLU A 6 -1.44 16.68 54.66
CA GLU A 6 -2.11 15.99 53.54
C GLU A 6 -1.06 15.65 52.48
N GLU A 7 -0.62 14.39 52.47
CA GLU A 7 0.11 13.81 51.34
C GLU A 7 -0.76 13.85 50.08
N SER A 8 -0.36 14.67 49.11
CA SER A 8 -0.97 14.73 47.78
C SER A 8 -0.77 13.39 47.08
N ILE A 9 -1.87 12.66 46.84
CA ILE A 9 -1.90 11.48 45.99
C ILE A 9 -1.55 11.93 44.55
N PRO A 10 -0.55 11.33 43.89
CA PRO A 10 -0.30 11.61 42.49
C PRO A 10 -1.50 11.13 41.67
N GLU A 11 -2.08 12.01 40.85
CA GLU A 11 -2.95 11.62 39.74
C GLU A 11 -2.15 10.79 38.73
N ASN A 12 -1.90 9.53 39.06
CA ASN A 12 -1.49 8.54 38.08
C ASN A 12 -2.72 8.24 37.23
N GLY A 13 -2.77 8.88 36.05
CA GLY A 13 -3.61 8.44 34.94
C GLY A 13 -3.53 6.91 34.81
N LEU A 14 -4.70 6.27 34.81
CA LEU A 14 -4.85 4.82 34.94
C LEU A 14 -3.95 4.05 33.95
N GLY A 15 -3.07 3.23 34.50
CA GLY A 15 -2.04 2.46 33.80
C GLY A 15 -2.55 1.27 32.98
N TYR A 16 -3.39 1.53 31.97
CA TYR A 16 -3.72 0.58 30.91
C TYR A 16 -3.11 0.96 29.56
N ASP A 17 -2.77 2.24 29.34
CA ASP A 17 -2.13 2.71 28.10
C ASP A 17 -0.71 2.14 27.89
N ASP A 18 -0.04 1.68 28.96
CA ASP A 18 1.31 1.09 28.90
C ASP A 18 1.30 -0.42 28.58
N LEU A 19 0.11 -1.04 28.47
CA LEU A 19 -0.06 -2.47 28.16
C LEU A 19 -0.51 -2.73 26.71
N MET A 20 -0.83 -1.68 25.95
CA MET A 20 -1.32 -1.77 24.58
C MET A 20 -0.19 -1.56 23.58
N GLU A 21 -0.11 -2.42 22.58
CA GLU A 21 0.78 -2.21 21.44
C GLU A 21 0.29 -1.00 20.63
N ASP A 22 1.20 -0.34 19.91
CA ASP A 22 0.85 0.85 19.11
C ASP A 22 -0.32 0.55 18.17
N ARG A 23 -0.35 -0.65 17.57
CA ARG A 23 -1.42 -1.11 16.68
C ARG A 23 -2.79 -1.19 17.36
N ASP A 24 -2.86 -1.45 18.66
CA ASP A 24 -4.13 -1.56 19.35
C ASP A 24 -4.88 -0.22 19.31
N TYR A 25 -4.19 0.91 19.31
CA TYR A 25 -4.80 2.25 19.22
C TYR A 25 -5.58 2.49 17.91
N LEU A 26 -5.42 1.64 16.89
CA LEU A 26 -6.17 1.72 15.63
C LEU A 26 -7.68 1.62 15.83
N PHE A 27 -8.18 0.97 16.89
CA PHE A 27 -9.63 0.86 17.11
C PHE A 27 -10.33 2.23 17.17
N ARG A 28 -9.59 3.31 17.47
CA ARG A 28 -10.13 4.68 17.50
C ARG A 28 -10.42 5.24 16.11
N LEU A 29 -9.74 4.76 15.06
CA LEU A 29 -9.87 5.28 13.69
C LEU A 29 -10.40 4.24 12.70
N ILE A 30 -10.07 2.96 12.90
CA ILE A 30 -10.34 1.85 11.99
C ILE A 30 -11.09 0.78 12.78
N ASN A 31 -12.41 0.94 12.92
CA ASN A 31 -13.28 0.01 13.65
C ASN A 31 -14.38 -0.65 12.80
N THR A 32 -14.46 -0.31 11.50
CA THR A 32 -15.48 -0.83 10.59
C THR A 32 -14.96 -1.90 9.64
N ILE A 33 -13.64 -2.14 9.60
CA ILE A 33 -13.01 -3.16 8.76
C ILE A 33 -12.20 -4.14 9.59
N ASP A 34 -12.36 -5.42 9.28
CA ASP A 34 -11.50 -6.48 9.77
C ASP A 34 -10.26 -6.59 8.89
N TRP A 35 -9.30 -5.69 9.11
CA TRP A 35 -8.06 -5.64 8.36
C TRP A 35 -7.19 -6.89 8.62
N GLU A 36 -7.30 -7.52 9.79
CA GLU A 36 -6.59 -8.77 10.10
C GLU A 36 -7.07 -9.93 9.25
N ALA A 37 -8.39 -10.13 9.17
CA ALA A 37 -8.97 -11.18 8.34
C ALA A 37 -8.67 -10.95 6.86
N GLN A 38 -8.76 -9.70 6.39
CA GLN A 38 -8.37 -9.35 5.02
C GLN A 38 -6.90 -9.68 4.76
N LEU A 39 -5.99 -9.26 5.63
CA LEU A 39 -4.57 -9.52 5.45
C LEU A 39 -4.24 -11.02 5.51
N ARG A 40 -4.87 -11.76 6.41
CA ARG A 40 -4.73 -13.23 6.52
C ARG A 40 -5.18 -13.91 5.22
N ALA A 41 -6.30 -13.48 4.65
CA ALA A 41 -6.79 -13.99 3.38
C ALA A 41 -5.82 -13.68 2.22
N ILE A 42 -5.32 -12.44 2.16
CA ILE A 42 -4.34 -12.01 1.15
C ILE A 42 -3.05 -12.84 1.26
N LYS A 43 -2.48 -12.96 2.46
CA LYS A 43 -1.29 -13.80 2.72
C LYS A 43 -1.51 -15.23 2.24
N GLY A 44 -2.70 -15.79 2.48
CA GLY A 44 -3.07 -17.13 2.01
C GLY A 44 -3.12 -17.25 0.48
N VAL A 45 -3.68 -16.26 -0.22
CA VAL A 45 -3.71 -16.23 -1.70
C VAL A 45 -2.29 -16.08 -2.27
N LEU A 46 -1.51 -15.13 -1.77
CA LEU A 46 -0.14 -14.89 -2.25
C LEU A 46 0.76 -16.09 -2.02
N GLY A 47 0.61 -16.80 -0.89
CA GLY A 47 1.33 -18.04 -0.62
C GLY A 47 1.01 -19.14 -1.64
N ARG A 48 -0.27 -19.32 -2.01
CA ARG A 48 -0.67 -20.29 -3.05
C ARG A 48 -0.14 -19.90 -4.42
N ASN A 49 -0.26 -18.63 -4.80
CA ASN A 49 0.24 -18.14 -6.08
C ASN A 49 1.75 -18.34 -6.18
N ARG A 50 2.52 -18.01 -5.12
CA ARG A 50 3.96 -18.23 -5.06
C ARG A 50 4.34 -19.70 -5.28
N ALA A 51 3.64 -20.63 -4.63
CA ALA A 51 3.88 -22.06 -4.81
C ALA A 51 3.62 -22.51 -6.25
N ALA A 52 2.54 -22.01 -6.86
CA ALA A 52 2.24 -22.27 -8.27
C ALA A 52 3.30 -21.68 -9.22
N SER A 53 3.73 -20.44 -9.01
CA SER A 53 4.79 -19.80 -9.81
C SER A 53 6.11 -20.57 -9.72
N GLN A 54 6.47 -21.07 -8.53
CA GLN A 54 7.68 -21.87 -8.34
C GLN A 54 7.63 -23.19 -9.12
N ALA A 55 6.46 -23.85 -9.15
CA ALA A 55 6.28 -25.07 -9.93
C ALA A 55 6.41 -24.81 -11.44
N VAL A 56 5.85 -23.70 -11.94
CA VAL A 56 5.97 -23.28 -13.35
C VAL A 56 7.42 -22.94 -13.69
N SER A 57 8.11 -22.15 -12.87
CA SER A 57 9.53 -21.83 -13.10
C SER A 57 10.39 -23.08 -13.17
N LYS A 58 10.18 -24.04 -12.25
CA LYS A 58 10.90 -25.32 -12.29
C LYS A 58 10.64 -26.10 -13.57
N ALA A 59 9.39 -26.17 -14.03
CA ALA A 59 9.07 -26.87 -15.28
C ALA A 59 9.73 -26.22 -16.50
N ILE A 60 9.84 -24.89 -16.52
CA ILE A 60 10.56 -24.15 -17.56
C ILE A 60 12.06 -24.46 -17.50
N ASP A 61 12.67 -24.49 -16.31
CA ASP A 61 14.08 -24.83 -16.13
C ASP A 61 14.37 -26.28 -16.59
N ASP A 62 13.47 -27.21 -16.27
CA ASP A 62 13.56 -28.61 -16.71
C ASP A 62 13.48 -28.72 -18.25
N LEU A 63 12.55 -27.99 -18.89
CA LEU A 63 12.44 -27.91 -20.37
C LEU A 63 13.67 -27.26 -21.00
N GLN A 64 14.21 -26.21 -20.39
CA GLN A 64 15.45 -25.60 -20.86
C GLN A 64 16.59 -26.62 -20.83
N HIS A 65 16.78 -27.31 -19.71
CA HIS A 65 17.82 -28.33 -19.58
C HIS A 65 17.66 -29.46 -20.60
N GLU A 66 16.42 -29.91 -20.82
CA GLU A 66 16.12 -30.93 -21.83
C GLU A 66 16.44 -30.43 -23.25
N SER A 67 16.06 -29.20 -23.59
CA SER A 67 16.39 -28.59 -24.88
C SER A 67 17.90 -28.51 -25.09
N GLU A 68 18.67 -28.15 -24.06
CA GLU A 68 20.12 -28.01 -24.14
C GLU A 68 20.85 -29.36 -24.25
N THR A 69 20.30 -30.45 -23.71
CA THR A 69 20.96 -31.75 -23.60
C THR A 69 20.47 -32.80 -24.60
N TYR A 70 19.22 -32.73 -25.03
CA TYR A 70 18.63 -33.68 -25.94
C TYR A 70 19.15 -33.47 -27.38
N ARG A 71 19.53 -34.56 -28.04
CA ARG A 71 20.07 -34.57 -29.43
C ARG A 71 19.33 -35.57 -30.34
N GLY A 72 18.11 -35.94 -29.96
CA GLY A 72 17.28 -36.87 -30.72
C GLY A 72 16.35 -36.18 -31.74
N PRO A 73 15.52 -36.97 -32.45
CA PRO A 73 14.65 -36.48 -33.52
C PRO A 73 13.61 -35.43 -33.10
N HIS A 74 13.29 -35.33 -31.81
CA HIS A 74 12.31 -34.40 -31.25
C HIS A 74 12.91 -33.10 -30.69
N HIS A 75 14.19 -32.80 -30.96
CA HIS A 75 14.85 -31.64 -30.39
C HIS A 75 14.14 -30.32 -30.72
N GLU A 76 13.71 -30.14 -31.98
CA GLU A 76 12.96 -28.93 -32.39
C GLU A 76 11.66 -28.77 -31.60
N GLN A 77 10.92 -29.86 -31.37
CA GLN A 77 9.68 -29.83 -30.59
C GLN A 77 9.92 -29.38 -29.14
N ILE A 78 10.99 -29.87 -28.51
CA ILE A 78 11.33 -29.49 -27.12
C ILE A 78 11.72 -28.00 -27.05
N VAL A 79 12.43 -27.50 -28.05
CA VAL A 79 12.77 -26.07 -28.15
C VAL A 79 11.50 -25.22 -28.30
N ASP A 80 10.57 -25.62 -29.18
CA ASP A 80 9.30 -24.92 -29.37
C ASP A 80 8.47 -24.91 -28.06
N GLU A 81 8.36 -26.06 -27.38
CA GLU A 81 7.66 -26.17 -26.10
C GLU A 81 8.28 -25.27 -25.01
N TRP A 82 9.61 -25.19 -24.95
CA TRP A 82 10.31 -24.29 -24.04
C TRP A 82 10.02 -22.82 -24.35
N VAL A 83 10.09 -22.41 -25.62
CA VAL A 83 9.81 -21.02 -26.05
C VAL A 83 8.37 -20.62 -25.70
N ASP A 84 7.40 -21.49 -25.97
CA ASP A 84 5.99 -21.27 -25.62
C ASP A 84 5.78 -21.17 -24.11
N ALA A 85 6.47 -22.01 -23.32
CA ALA A 85 6.41 -21.97 -21.87
C ALA A 85 6.99 -20.66 -21.30
N VAL A 86 8.12 -20.19 -21.81
CA VAL A 86 8.73 -18.91 -21.44
C VAL A 86 7.82 -17.72 -21.79
N SER A 87 7.25 -17.73 -22.99
CA SER A 87 6.31 -16.69 -23.43
C SER A 87 5.08 -16.63 -22.51
N SER A 88 4.48 -17.79 -22.22
CA SER A 88 3.31 -17.92 -21.34
C SER A 88 3.61 -17.52 -19.89
N ALA A 89 4.84 -17.74 -19.41
CA ALA A 89 5.25 -17.38 -18.06
C ALA A 89 5.11 -15.88 -17.78
N SER A 90 5.36 -15.04 -18.79
CA SER A 90 5.24 -13.57 -18.66
C SER A 90 3.82 -13.14 -18.29
N TYR A 91 2.81 -13.77 -18.89
CA TYR A 91 1.41 -13.54 -18.52
C TYR A 91 1.08 -14.07 -17.12
N SER A 92 1.68 -15.19 -16.71
CA SER A 92 1.53 -15.72 -15.36
C SER A 92 2.07 -14.74 -14.31
N GLU A 93 3.25 -14.17 -14.52
CA GLU A 93 3.84 -13.16 -13.62
C GLU A 93 3.00 -11.87 -13.57
N ALA A 94 2.47 -11.43 -14.71
CA ALA A 94 1.53 -10.31 -14.76
C ALA A 94 0.21 -10.60 -14.03
N ALA A 95 -0.33 -11.81 -14.16
CA ALA A 95 -1.53 -12.24 -13.44
C ALA A 95 -1.30 -12.32 -11.92
N ASN A 96 -0.14 -12.85 -11.49
CA ASN A 96 0.26 -12.86 -10.08
C ASN A 96 0.38 -11.44 -9.52
N SER A 97 0.97 -10.53 -10.29
CA SER A 97 1.07 -9.11 -9.95
C SER A 97 -0.31 -8.46 -9.84
N MET A 98 -1.21 -8.72 -10.80
CA MET A 98 -2.57 -8.21 -10.79
C MET A 98 -3.36 -8.71 -9.59
N SER A 99 -3.22 -10.00 -9.24
CA SER A 99 -3.84 -10.59 -8.06
C SER A 99 -3.36 -9.91 -6.79
N ALA A 100 -2.04 -9.74 -6.63
CA ALA A 100 -1.45 -9.10 -5.46
C ALA A 100 -1.88 -7.63 -5.33
N ILE A 101 -1.64 -6.85 -6.38
CA ILE A 101 -1.93 -5.41 -6.37
C ILE A 101 -3.43 -5.13 -6.27
N GLY A 102 -4.26 -5.97 -6.89
CA GLY A 102 -5.71 -5.88 -6.87
C GLY A 102 -6.32 -6.14 -5.50
N MET A 103 -5.60 -6.77 -4.57
CA MET A 103 -6.03 -6.94 -3.18
C MET A 103 -5.38 -5.92 -2.24
N ILE A 104 -4.07 -5.70 -2.38
CA ILE A 104 -3.29 -4.83 -1.48
C ILE A 104 -3.67 -3.36 -1.63
N VAL A 105 -3.80 -2.85 -2.85
CA VAL A 105 -4.08 -1.44 -3.08
C VAL A 105 -5.47 -1.05 -2.55
N PRO A 106 -6.57 -1.77 -2.84
CA PRO A 106 -7.86 -1.43 -2.24
C PRO A 106 -7.87 -1.48 -0.70
N MET A 107 -7.12 -2.40 -0.08
CA MET A 107 -6.97 -2.45 1.38
C MET A 107 -6.25 -1.20 1.90
N LEU A 108 -5.14 -0.81 1.27
CA LEU A 108 -4.40 0.41 1.58
C LEU A 108 -5.30 1.66 1.46
N GLU A 109 -6.06 1.76 0.38
CA GLU A 109 -6.99 2.87 0.15
C GLU A 109 -8.08 2.92 1.23
N SER A 110 -8.61 1.75 1.63
CA SER A 110 -9.62 1.64 2.68
C SER A 110 -9.09 2.08 4.04
N ILE A 111 -7.87 1.64 4.40
CA ILE A 111 -7.17 2.04 5.63
C ILE A 111 -7.07 3.56 5.70
N HIS A 112 -6.51 4.19 4.67
CA HIS A 112 -6.32 5.65 4.67
C HIS A 112 -7.66 6.40 4.65
N SER A 113 -8.59 5.99 3.79
CA SER A 113 -9.88 6.67 3.65
C SER A 113 -10.66 6.66 4.96
N GLN A 114 -10.72 5.50 5.63
CA GLN A 114 -11.42 5.37 6.90
C GLN A 114 -10.70 6.10 8.03
N ALA A 115 -9.38 5.93 8.14
CA ALA A 115 -8.63 6.55 9.20
C ALA A 115 -8.70 8.08 9.14
N PHE A 116 -8.58 8.68 7.95
CA PHE A 116 -8.72 10.13 7.80
C PHE A 116 -10.15 10.61 8.00
N TYR A 117 -11.15 9.86 7.54
CA TYR A 117 -12.55 10.19 7.79
C TYR A 117 -12.85 10.19 9.29
N SER A 118 -12.52 9.10 9.99
CA SER A 118 -12.71 8.97 11.44
C SER A 118 -11.95 10.03 12.22
N LEU A 119 -10.73 10.38 11.79
CA LEU A 119 -9.98 11.47 12.41
C LEU A 119 -10.72 12.80 12.27
N GLY A 120 -11.32 13.06 11.10
CA GLY A 120 -12.17 14.23 10.90
C GLY A 120 -13.39 14.27 11.80
N GLU A 121 -14.05 13.12 11.99
CA GLU A 121 -15.18 12.97 12.92
C GLU A 121 -14.75 13.20 14.37
N LEU A 122 -13.56 12.75 14.79
CA LEU A 122 -13.02 13.03 16.13
C LEU A 122 -12.83 14.53 16.36
N TYR A 123 -12.22 15.24 15.41
CA TYR A 123 -12.06 16.69 15.50
C TYR A 123 -13.42 17.40 15.58
N ALA A 124 -14.39 16.98 14.75
CA ALA A 124 -15.74 17.55 14.77
C ALA A 124 -16.47 17.30 16.09
N ALA A 125 -16.43 16.08 16.62
CA ALA A 125 -17.06 15.70 17.88
C ALA A 125 -16.50 16.47 19.08
N LYS A 126 -15.21 16.82 19.05
CA LYS A 126 -14.54 17.60 20.09
C LYS A 126 -14.64 19.11 19.89
N GLY A 127 -15.22 19.58 18.79
CA GLY A 127 -15.22 21.00 18.43
C GLY A 127 -13.81 21.57 18.24
N MET A 128 -12.84 20.71 17.92
CA MET A 128 -11.44 21.08 17.74
C MET A 128 -11.13 21.31 16.26
N GLY A 129 -10.35 22.34 15.95
CA GLY A 129 -9.78 22.50 14.62
C GLY A 129 -8.58 21.57 14.40
N PRO A 130 -8.33 21.09 13.17
CA PRO A 130 -7.10 20.37 12.88
C PRO A 130 -5.87 21.29 12.99
N PRO A 131 -4.65 20.73 13.05
CA PRO A 131 -3.41 21.51 13.08
C PRO A 131 -3.32 22.48 11.91
N ALA A 132 -2.72 23.65 12.10
CA ALA A 132 -2.56 24.64 11.05
C ALA A 132 -1.76 24.09 9.86
N HIS A 133 -2.36 24.07 8.66
CA HIS A 133 -1.71 23.59 7.45
C HIS A 133 -2.41 24.11 6.19
N LYS A 134 -1.64 24.41 5.14
CA LYS A 134 -2.14 24.96 3.86
C LYS A 134 -3.26 24.13 3.22
N ARG A 135 -3.29 22.82 3.46
CA ARG A 135 -4.38 21.94 3.00
C ARG A 135 -5.73 22.42 3.54
N TRP A 136 -5.81 22.73 4.83
CA TRP A 136 -7.06 23.13 5.47
C TRP A 136 -7.50 24.51 5.02
N ASP A 137 -6.55 25.41 4.78
CA ASP A 137 -6.82 26.73 4.22
C ASP A 137 -7.40 26.64 2.80
N ARG A 138 -6.89 25.72 1.98
CA ARG A 138 -7.40 25.46 0.62
C ARG A 138 -8.74 24.76 0.62
N ALA A 139 -8.92 23.80 1.53
CA ALA A 139 -10.16 23.02 1.62
C ALA A 139 -11.29 23.80 2.29
N VAL A 140 -11.01 24.78 3.16
CA VAL A 140 -11.99 25.58 3.90
C VAL A 140 -13.07 24.69 4.54
N ALA A 141 -14.35 24.90 4.20
CA ALA A 141 -15.51 24.15 4.66
C ALA A 141 -15.95 23.07 3.64
N HIS A 142 -15.07 22.67 2.72
CA HIS A 142 -15.39 21.68 1.70
C HIS A 142 -15.75 20.34 2.35
N PRO A 143 -16.87 19.70 1.97
CA PRO A 143 -17.35 18.47 2.63
C PRO A 143 -16.37 17.30 2.50
N GLN A 144 -15.53 17.29 1.45
CA GLN A 144 -14.53 16.25 1.20
C GLN A 144 -13.14 16.58 1.75
N ARG A 145 -13.00 17.56 2.66
CA ARG A 145 -11.67 17.99 3.17
C ARG A 145 -10.86 16.86 3.83
N TRP A 146 -11.53 15.87 4.42
CA TRP A 146 -10.95 14.68 5.04
C TRP A 146 -10.89 13.45 4.11
N ASN A 147 -11.41 13.53 2.88
CA ASN A 147 -11.34 12.44 1.92
C ASN A 147 -9.97 12.43 1.24
N CYS A 148 -9.19 11.35 1.39
CA CYS A 148 -7.88 11.21 0.76
C CYS A 148 -7.93 10.92 -0.75
N GLN A 149 -9.10 10.63 -1.32
CA GLN A 149 -9.27 10.58 -2.78
C GLN A 149 -9.28 11.97 -3.40
N VAL A 150 -9.47 13.02 -2.60
CA VAL A 150 -9.52 14.41 -3.02
C VAL A 150 -8.27 15.16 -2.57
N TYR A 151 -7.64 15.85 -3.52
CA TYR A 151 -6.59 16.83 -3.25
C TYR A 151 -7.09 18.23 -3.59
N PHE A 152 -6.47 19.24 -2.96
CA PHE A 152 -6.74 20.64 -3.23
C PHE A 152 -5.48 21.28 -3.82
N ASP A 153 -5.58 21.86 -5.01
CA ASP A 153 -4.46 22.54 -5.66
C ASP A 153 -4.12 23.87 -4.99
N ALA A 154 -3.19 24.64 -5.59
CA ALA A 154 -2.75 25.91 -5.02
C ALA A 154 -3.89 26.95 -4.94
N ASP A 155 -4.86 26.86 -5.84
CA ASP A 155 -6.01 27.77 -5.95
C ASP A 155 -7.20 27.32 -5.10
N GLY A 156 -7.09 26.16 -4.44
CA GLY A 156 -8.16 25.55 -3.65
C GLY A 156 -9.16 24.75 -4.46
N THR A 157 -8.89 24.49 -5.75
CA THR A 157 -9.74 23.65 -6.59
C THR A 157 -9.56 22.20 -6.18
N ALA A 158 -10.68 21.50 -5.99
CA ALA A 158 -10.69 20.08 -5.67
C ALA A 158 -10.46 19.23 -6.93
N GLY A 159 -9.56 18.26 -6.85
CA GLY A 159 -9.33 17.26 -7.89
C GLY A 159 -9.27 15.84 -7.30
N THR A 160 -9.52 14.84 -8.15
CA THR A 160 -9.46 13.42 -7.76
C THR A 160 -8.10 12.83 -8.10
N ASP A 161 -7.30 12.58 -7.08
CA ASP A 161 -6.00 11.90 -7.16
C ASP A 161 -5.65 11.43 -5.75
N ILE A 162 -5.84 10.14 -5.49
CA ILE A 162 -5.64 9.55 -4.17
C ILE A 162 -4.18 9.63 -3.71
N ILE A 163 -3.21 9.59 -4.64
CA ILE A 163 -1.78 9.67 -4.30
C ILE A 163 -1.49 11.07 -3.75
N ARG A 164 -1.97 12.12 -4.43
CA ARG A 164 -1.84 13.51 -3.95
C ARG A 164 -2.64 13.74 -2.68
N GLY A 165 -3.85 13.19 -2.60
CA GLY A 165 -4.73 13.37 -1.46
C GLY A 165 -4.16 12.73 -0.18
N ILE A 166 -3.67 11.49 -0.23
CA ILE A 166 -2.96 10.84 0.89
C ILE A 166 -1.78 11.70 1.33
N ARG A 167 -0.88 12.10 0.41
CA ARG A 167 0.29 12.93 0.76
C ARG A 167 -0.10 14.24 1.44
N GLN A 168 -1.12 14.92 0.91
CA GLN A 168 -1.59 16.18 1.48
C GLN A 168 -2.22 16.00 2.87
N ILE A 169 -3.06 14.99 3.09
CA ILE A 169 -3.66 14.78 4.42
C ILE A 169 -2.59 14.32 5.41
N SER A 170 -1.73 13.36 5.04
CA SER A 170 -0.67 12.87 5.93
C SER A 170 0.25 13.99 6.42
N ALA A 171 0.58 14.95 5.56
CA ALA A 171 1.33 16.14 5.96
C ALA A 171 0.49 17.07 6.86
N ALA A 172 -0.78 17.27 6.54
CA ALA A 172 -1.67 18.19 7.26
C ALA A 172 -2.09 17.70 8.65
N THR A 173 -2.11 16.38 8.87
CA THR A 173 -2.47 15.76 10.15
C THR A 173 -1.25 15.45 11.01
N GLY A 174 -0.04 15.50 10.46
CA GLY A 174 1.18 15.07 11.15
C GLY A 174 1.39 13.56 11.17
N LEU A 175 0.73 12.80 10.28
CA LEU A 175 0.98 11.36 10.11
C LEU A 175 2.32 11.08 9.42
N ALA A 176 2.75 11.96 8.51
CA ALA A 176 3.93 11.72 7.68
C ALA A 176 5.23 11.30 8.44
N PRO A 177 5.56 11.88 9.62
CA PRO A 177 6.73 11.46 10.39
C PRO A 177 6.67 10.04 10.97
N PHE A 178 5.49 9.43 11.06
CA PHE A 178 5.31 8.06 11.56
C PHE A 178 5.47 7.01 10.46
N LEU A 179 5.34 7.42 9.19
CA LEU A 179 5.49 6.52 8.05
C LEU A 179 6.97 6.33 7.72
N ALA A 180 7.33 5.15 7.19
CA ALA A 180 8.65 4.93 6.64
C ALA A 180 8.92 5.90 5.48
N SER A 181 10.18 6.31 5.31
CA SER A 181 10.56 7.35 4.34
C SER A 181 10.25 6.98 2.89
N ASP A 182 10.20 5.68 2.57
CA ASP A 182 9.88 5.15 1.25
C ASP A 182 8.39 4.85 1.04
N THR A 183 7.55 4.92 2.10
CA THR A 183 6.11 4.58 2.02
C THR A 183 5.40 5.39 0.94
N ALA A 184 5.67 6.70 0.85
CA ALA A 184 5.00 7.56 -0.12
C ALA A 184 5.37 7.26 -1.58
N ASP A 185 6.57 6.73 -1.82
CA ASP A 185 7.02 6.34 -3.15
C ASP A 185 6.49 4.95 -3.52
N TRP A 186 6.51 4.01 -2.57
CA TRP A 186 5.89 2.70 -2.72
C TRP A 186 4.40 2.80 -3.05
N ILE A 187 3.64 3.63 -2.32
CA ILE A 187 2.21 3.87 -2.58
C ILE A 187 1.98 4.41 -4.01
N ASP A 188 2.81 5.35 -4.46
CA ASP A 188 2.74 5.97 -5.79
C ASP A 188 2.98 4.93 -6.89
N ALA A 189 4.03 4.11 -6.74
CA ALA A 189 4.36 3.02 -7.63
C ALA A 189 3.20 2.00 -7.74
N MET A 190 2.71 1.53 -6.60
CA MET A 190 1.68 0.49 -6.52
C MET A 190 0.33 0.95 -7.10
N LEU A 191 -0.12 2.16 -6.76
CA LEU A 191 -1.35 2.75 -7.31
C LEU A 191 -1.23 3.02 -8.81
N THR A 192 -0.09 3.56 -9.26
CA THR A 192 0.16 3.82 -10.68
C THR A 192 0.09 2.51 -11.48
N TYR A 193 0.78 1.47 -11.02
CA TYR A 193 0.77 0.18 -11.69
C TYR A 193 -0.61 -0.48 -11.68
N ARG A 194 -1.30 -0.49 -10.53
CA ARG A 194 -2.67 -1.00 -10.41
C ARG A 194 -3.59 -0.36 -11.44
N ASN A 195 -3.56 0.96 -11.56
CA ASN A 195 -4.43 1.68 -12.50
C ASN A 195 -4.15 1.29 -13.95
N LYS A 196 -2.87 1.12 -14.32
CA LYS A 196 -2.53 0.63 -15.66
C LYS A 196 -3.02 -0.79 -15.91
N MET A 197 -2.83 -1.71 -14.95
CA MET A 197 -3.28 -3.09 -15.08
C MET A 197 -4.81 -3.22 -15.20
N PHE A 198 -5.56 -2.48 -14.39
CA PHE A 198 -7.03 -2.56 -14.43
C PHE A 198 -7.66 -1.87 -15.65
N HIS A 199 -6.97 -0.91 -16.28
CA HIS A 199 -7.47 -0.24 -17.48
C HIS A 199 -6.92 -0.83 -18.79
N GLY A 200 -5.72 -1.41 -18.78
CA GLY A 200 -5.03 -1.93 -19.96
C GLY A 200 -4.89 -3.45 -20.01
N GLY A 201 -5.29 -4.18 -18.96
CA GLY A 201 -5.02 -5.62 -18.86
C GLY A 201 -3.52 -5.92 -18.81
N PHE A 202 -3.10 -7.01 -19.45
CA PHE A 202 -1.69 -7.43 -19.51
C PHE A 202 -0.92 -6.83 -20.69
N GLU A 203 -1.63 -6.46 -21.75
CA GLU A 203 -1.04 -5.95 -22.98
C GLU A 203 -1.42 -4.50 -23.22
N TRP A 204 -0.59 -3.61 -22.71
CA TRP A 204 -0.82 -2.18 -22.86
C TRP A 204 -0.47 -1.71 -24.28
N SER A 205 -0.98 -0.53 -24.67
CA SER A 205 -0.52 0.10 -25.91
C SER A 205 0.96 0.45 -25.84
N LEU A 206 1.65 0.54 -26.99
CA LEU A 206 3.05 0.93 -27.04
C LEU A 206 3.32 2.25 -26.31
N GLU A 207 2.46 3.25 -26.51
CA GLU A 207 2.55 4.53 -25.80
C GLU A 207 2.50 4.36 -24.28
N GLN A 208 1.60 3.51 -23.78
CA GLN A 208 1.47 3.24 -22.35
C GLN A 208 2.68 2.52 -21.77
N ARG A 209 3.28 1.60 -22.54
CA ARG A 209 4.52 0.88 -22.19
C ARG A 209 5.70 1.84 -22.11
N THR A 210 5.95 2.61 -23.17
CA THR A 210 7.04 3.60 -23.22
C THR A 210 6.90 4.63 -22.10
N ARG A 211 5.67 5.12 -21.85
CA ARG A 211 5.42 6.07 -20.76
C ARG A 211 5.70 5.46 -19.39
N PHE A 212 5.33 4.19 -19.17
CA PHE A 212 5.58 3.53 -17.89
C PHE A 212 7.06 3.20 -17.70
N ALA A 213 7.76 2.74 -18.74
CA ALA A 213 9.22 2.52 -18.70
C ALA A 213 9.98 3.79 -18.30
N ARG A 214 9.66 4.93 -18.95
CA ARG A 214 10.23 6.24 -18.59
C ARG A 214 9.87 6.67 -17.16
N GLN A 215 8.68 6.33 -16.70
CA GLN A 215 8.26 6.64 -15.33
C GLN A 215 9.02 5.80 -14.30
N ILE A 216 9.27 4.52 -14.61
CA ILE A 216 10.10 3.65 -13.78
C ILE A 216 11.49 4.26 -13.63
N GLU A 217 12.14 4.61 -14.73
CA GLU A 217 13.48 5.21 -14.74
C GLU A 217 13.51 6.55 -13.99
N ALA A 218 12.58 7.45 -14.30
CA ALA A 218 12.54 8.79 -13.70
C ALA A 218 12.22 8.80 -12.19
N ARG A 219 11.60 7.73 -11.68
CA ARG A 219 11.26 7.57 -10.26
C ARG A 219 12.13 6.55 -9.53
N HIS A 220 13.07 5.91 -10.22
CA HIS A 220 13.92 4.85 -9.70
C HIS A 220 13.13 3.63 -9.16
N TRP A 221 12.07 3.23 -9.89
CA TRP A 221 11.19 2.11 -9.52
C TRP A 221 11.64 0.75 -10.08
N GLU A 222 12.87 0.61 -10.54
CA GLU A 222 13.40 -0.63 -11.12
C GLU A 222 13.41 -1.77 -10.11
N HIS A 223 13.47 -1.44 -8.82
CA HIS A 223 13.40 -2.38 -7.71
C HIS A 223 11.96 -2.84 -7.40
N PHE A 224 10.93 -2.15 -7.89
CA PHE A 224 9.53 -2.56 -7.76
C PHE A 224 9.08 -3.45 -8.92
N PHE A 225 9.52 -3.13 -10.13
CA PHE A 225 8.98 -3.71 -11.36
C PHE A 225 10.05 -4.45 -12.16
N SER A 226 9.58 -5.42 -12.95
CA SER A 226 10.33 -6.08 -14.01
C SER A 226 9.47 -6.10 -15.28
N ALA A 227 10.08 -6.42 -16.42
CA ALA A 227 9.37 -6.56 -17.67
C ALA A 227 9.89 -7.75 -18.48
N ALA A 228 8.98 -8.41 -19.20
CA ALA A 228 9.35 -9.24 -20.33
C ALA A 228 9.67 -8.33 -21.54
N THR A 229 10.66 -8.69 -22.34
CA THR A 229 11.10 -7.90 -23.49
C THR A 229 10.98 -8.66 -24.81
N THR A 230 10.63 -7.95 -25.88
CA THR A 230 10.71 -8.43 -27.27
C THR A 230 11.60 -7.44 -28.02
N ASP A 231 12.66 -7.93 -28.68
CA ASP A 231 13.66 -7.07 -29.35
C ASP A 231 14.20 -5.95 -28.43
N GLU A 232 14.54 -6.31 -27.18
CA GLU A 232 14.99 -5.39 -26.10
C GLU A 232 13.96 -4.36 -25.61
N GLU A 233 12.77 -4.29 -26.24
CA GLU A 233 11.69 -3.39 -25.84
C GLU A 233 10.74 -4.05 -24.83
N PRO A 234 10.38 -3.37 -23.73
CA PRO A 234 9.44 -3.89 -22.74
C PRO A 234 8.05 -4.17 -23.34
N TRP A 235 7.58 -5.41 -23.14
CA TRP A 235 6.27 -5.87 -23.57
C TRP A 235 5.27 -5.93 -22.41
N ILE A 236 5.56 -6.75 -21.39
CA ILE A 236 4.67 -6.98 -20.24
C ILE A 236 5.39 -6.57 -18.97
N PHE A 237 4.80 -5.63 -18.21
CA PHE A 237 5.31 -5.20 -16.91
C PHE A 237 4.63 -5.97 -15.77
N TYR A 238 5.43 -6.38 -14.80
CA TYR A 238 4.97 -7.08 -13.60
C TYR A 238 5.75 -6.62 -12.36
N VAL A 239 5.12 -6.78 -11.20
CA VAL A 239 5.75 -6.51 -9.91
C VAL A 239 6.72 -7.65 -9.62
N ARG A 240 7.91 -7.32 -9.10
CA ARG A 240 8.89 -8.33 -8.72
C ARG A 240 8.37 -9.25 -7.62
N LYS A 241 8.79 -10.51 -7.65
CA LYS A 241 8.32 -11.56 -6.73
C LYS A 241 8.60 -11.21 -5.26
N GLU A 242 9.76 -10.60 -5.01
CA GLU A 242 10.19 -10.15 -3.69
C GLU A 242 9.27 -9.05 -3.16
N VAL A 243 8.92 -8.10 -4.04
CA VAL A 243 8.02 -6.98 -3.71
C VAL A 243 6.62 -7.49 -3.42
N ILE A 244 6.11 -8.45 -4.21
CA ILE A 244 4.82 -9.12 -3.93
C ILE A 244 4.85 -9.81 -2.57
N ALA A 245 5.94 -10.52 -2.24
CA ALA A 245 6.07 -11.22 -0.97
C ALA A 245 6.11 -10.27 0.24
N GLU A 246 6.66 -9.07 0.06
CA GLU A 246 6.76 -8.03 1.11
C GLU A 246 5.49 -7.20 1.29
N MET A 247 4.57 -7.15 0.31
CA MET A 247 3.39 -6.29 0.38
C MET A 247 2.56 -6.46 1.67
N PRO A 248 2.27 -7.69 2.16
CA PRO A 248 1.51 -7.84 3.38
C PRO A 248 2.21 -7.21 4.60
N SER A 249 3.52 -7.36 4.70
CA SER A 249 4.31 -6.76 5.77
C SER A 249 4.41 -5.24 5.64
N ARG A 250 4.40 -4.71 4.42
CA ARG A 250 4.27 -3.26 4.19
C ARG A 250 2.94 -2.71 4.71
N ILE A 251 1.83 -3.43 4.52
CA ILE A 251 0.53 -3.05 5.07
C ILE A 251 0.54 -3.12 6.61
N GLU A 252 1.15 -4.15 7.20
CA GLU A 252 1.35 -4.24 8.66
C GLU A 252 2.10 -3.02 9.20
N ALA A 253 3.22 -2.65 8.58
CA ALA A 253 3.99 -1.48 8.98
C ALA A 253 3.21 -0.16 8.86
N ILE A 254 2.34 -0.04 7.84
CA ILE A 254 1.45 1.12 7.69
C ILE A 254 0.42 1.16 8.82
N LEU A 255 -0.15 0.02 9.18
CA LEU A 255 -1.07 -0.09 10.31
C LEU A 255 -0.38 0.25 11.65
N ASP A 256 0.85 -0.23 11.86
CA ASP A 256 1.66 0.13 13.03
C ASP A 256 1.93 1.64 13.10
N SER A 257 2.27 2.24 11.96
CA SER A 257 2.51 3.69 11.85
C SER A 257 1.25 4.50 12.19
N TRP A 258 0.08 4.03 11.75
CA TRP A 258 -1.20 4.63 12.11
C TRP A 258 -1.50 4.48 13.60
N GLY A 259 -1.21 3.32 14.19
CA GLY A 259 -1.35 3.08 15.62
C GLY A 259 -0.49 4.02 16.46
N ALA A 260 0.79 4.12 16.12
CA ALA A 260 1.74 5.02 16.76
C ALA A 260 1.32 6.50 16.60
N PHE A 261 0.82 6.88 15.43
CA PHE A 261 0.26 8.21 15.19
C PHE A 261 -0.93 8.49 16.12
N VAL A 262 -1.88 7.57 16.25
CA VAL A 262 -3.05 7.72 17.12
C VAL A 262 -2.65 7.83 18.59
N LYS A 263 -1.68 7.03 19.02
CA LYS A 263 -1.11 7.09 20.38
C LYS A 263 -0.48 8.45 20.67
N GLY A 264 0.13 9.09 19.67
CA GLY A 264 0.71 10.42 19.76
C GLY A 264 -0.27 11.60 19.63
N LEU A 265 -1.57 11.35 19.41
CA LEU A 265 -2.56 12.42 19.32
C LEU A 265 -2.81 13.10 20.67
N PRO A 266 -3.21 14.39 20.70
CA PRO A 266 -3.55 15.09 21.93
C PRO A 266 -4.63 14.35 22.73
N PHE A 267 -4.44 14.25 24.05
CA PHE A 267 -5.36 13.53 24.93
C PHE A 267 -6.79 14.06 24.82
N GLU A 268 -6.98 15.37 24.70
CA GLU A 268 -8.28 16.02 24.59
C GLU A 268 -9.07 15.56 23.36
N LEU A 269 -8.34 15.26 22.27
CA LEU A 269 -8.92 14.78 21.01
C LEU A 269 -9.41 13.34 21.13
N VAL A 270 -8.65 12.49 21.84
CA VAL A 270 -8.88 11.03 21.88
C VAL A 270 -9.57 10.54 23.15
N ALA A 271 -9.72 11.38 24.18
CA ALA A 271 -10.42 11.03 25.41
C ALA A 271 -11.88 10.65 25.11
N ILE A 272 -12.36 9.56 25.70
CA ILE A 272 -13.77 9.18 25.61
C ILE A 272 -14.55 10.09 26.55
N ASN A 273 -15.49 10.87 26.02
CA ASN A 273 -16.41 11.64 26.87
C ASN A 273 -17.39 10.64 27.50
N ASN A 274 -17.37 10.52 28.83
CA ASN A 274 -18.40 9.79 29.60
C ASN A 274 -19.76 10.47 29.49
#